data_AF-A0A0D0AHB4-F1
#
_entry.id   AF-A0A0D0AHB4-F1
#
_cell.length_a   1.000
_cell.length_b   1.000
_cell.length_c   1.000
_cell.angle_alpha   90.00
_cell.angle_beta   90.00
_cell.angle_gamma   90.00
#
_symmetry.space_group_name_H-M   'P 1'
#
loop_
_entity.id
_entity.type
_entity.pdbx_description
1 polymer ?
#
loop_
_entity_poly.entity_id
_entity_poly.type
_entity_poly.pdbx_seq_one_letter_code
_entity_poly.pdbx_strand_id
1 'polypeptide(L)'
;ATSVPFPDKEQSIGGTGVCGEVIAEAIIQWQEQKHKLKKGYYSEFKMGMATVVFNDAATFCSKIKQIVLTVVPMAYELALSVNGNTIESVKLKATGLLKKAMYLRGHPDSEGRASNFANDTVRIVCHKSFYDNGSKSLKQFAEFQKTIPPAVLFLVGTIVSALVVYLSAKYGQVNGAKQTPIEDSETSYDRISTLFDRTNKDTYHGPKLRQMLKSWALEGM
;
A
#
# COMPACT_ATOMS: atom_id res chain seq x y z
N ALA A 1 -5.17 -10.77 -17.04
CA ALA A 1 -3.78 -10.45 -16.66
C ALA A 1 -3.82 -9.65 -15.37
N THR A 2 -3.26 -10.16 -14.28
CA THR A 2 -3.17 -9.41 -13.01
C THR A 2 -2.18 -8.27 -13.18
N SER A 3 -2.67 -7.03 -13.30
CA SER A 3 -1.81 -5.84 -13.33
C SER A 3 -0.97 -5.84 -12.06
N VAL A 4 0.34 -6.02 -12.21
CA VAL A 4 1.28 -5.99 -11.10
C VAL A 4 1.24 -4.56 -10.54
N PRO A 5 0.92 -4.34 -9.26
CA PRO A 5 0.83 -3.00 -8.68
C PRO A 5 2.22 -2.37 -8.44
N PHE A 6 3.24 -2.87 -9.12
CA PHE A 6 4.63 -2.48 -8.96
C PHE A 6 5.18 -2.16 -10.35
N PRO A 7 5.99 -1.10 -10.45
CA PRO A 7 6.52 -0.69 -11.73
C PRO A 7 7.45 -1.79 -12.26
N ASP A 8 7.37 -2.01 -13.56
CA ASP A 8 8.20 -3.00 -14.23
C ASP A 8 9.69 -2.67 -14.05
N LYS A 9 10.54 -3.69 -13.95
CA LYS A 9 11.97 -3.51 -13.67
C LYS A 9 12.67 -2.74 -14.78
N GLU A 10 12.37 -3.05 -16.02
CA GLU A 10 12.99 -2.42 -17.19
C GLU A 10 12.54 -0.96 -17.29
N GLN A 11 11.25 -0.70 -17.06
CA GLN A 11 10.69 0.65 -16.99
C GLN A 11 11.26 1.48 -15.81
N SER A 12 11.51 0.85 -14.66
CA SER A 12 11.98 1.54 -13.45
C SER A 12 13.46 1.90 -13.50
N ILE A 13 14.29 1.05 -14.12
CA ILE A 13 15.75 1.18 -14.16
C ILE A 13 16.22 1.90 -15.43
N GLY A 14 15.39 2.00 -16.47
CA GLY A 14 15.72 2.66 -17.73
C GLY A 14 16.30 4.08 -17.58
N GLY A 15 16.90 4.60 -18.65
CA GLY A 15 17.63 5.89 -18.62
C GLY A 15 16.83 7.09 -18.09
N THR A 16 15.49 7.02 -18.12
CA THR A 16 14.53 7.99 -17.56
C THR A 16 13.53 7.32 -16.61
N GLY A 17 13.88 6.17 -16.02
CA GLY A 17 13.02 5.44 -15.09
C GLY A 17 13.00 6.09 -13.71
N VAL A 18 11.95 5.81 -12.94
CA VAL A 18 11.69 6.40 -11.61
C VAL A 18 12.88 6.26 -10.64
N CYS A 19 13.66 5.17 -10.74
CA CYS A 19 14.84 5.00 -9.90
C CYS A 19 15.93 6.03 -10.22
N GLY A 20 16.10 6.38 -11.50
CA GLY A 20 17.02 7.42 -11.94
C GLY A 20 16.60 8.82 -11.50
N GLU A 21 15.29 9.09 -11.48
CA GLU A 21 14.73 10.36 -10.99
C GLU A 21 14.98 10.54 -9.48
N VAL A 22 14.70 9.50 -8.68
CA VAL A 22 14.97 9.50 -7.23
C VAL A 22 16.46 9.73 -6.94
N ILE A 23 17.36 9.10 -7.71
CA ILE A 23 18.80 9.31 -7.55
C ILE A 23 19.19 10.74 -7.94
N ALA A 24 18.62 11.28 -9.02
CA ALA A 24 18.90 12.65 -9.44
C ALA A 24 18.47 13.67 -8.37
N GLU A 25 17.28 13.49 -7.79
CA GLU A 25 16.79 14.33 -6.69
C GLU A 25 17.70 14.24 -5.45
N ALA A 26 18.09 13.02 -5.06
CA ALA A 26 19.02 12.81 -3.95
C ALA A 26 20.38 13.49 -4.20
N ILE A 27 20.88 13.46 -5.44
CA ILE A 27 22.12 14.15 -5.82
C ILE A 27 21.97 15.66 -5.71
N ILE A 28 20.84 16.23 -6.15
CA ILE A 28 20.56 17.67 -6.04
C ILE A 28 20.58 18.08 -4.57
N GLN A 29 19.83 17.38 -3.71
CA GLN A 29 19.80 17.64 -2.27
C GLN A 29 21.19 17.52 -1.62
N TRP A 30 21.98 16.52 -2.02
CA TRP A 30 23.35 16.33 -1.54
C TRP A 30 24.27 17.51 -1.91
N GLN A 31 24.13 18.03 -3.13
CA GLN A 31 24.90 19.19 -3.61
C GLN A 31 24.46 20.49 -2.93
N GLU A 32 23.16 20.67 -2.66
CA GLU A 32 22.63 21.81 -1.91
C GLU A 32 23.21 21.88 -0.49
N GLN A 33 23.49 20.72 0.12
CA GLN A 33 24.19 20.60 1.39
C GLN A 33 25.71 20.83 1.29
N LYS A 34 26.19 21.34 0.14
CA LYS A 34 27.60 21.64 -0.17
C LYS A 34 28.53 20.42 -0.14
N HIS A 35 27.97 19.21 -0.24
CA HIS A 35 28.79 18.01 -0.39
C HIS A 35 29.26 17.87 -1.84
N LYS A 36 30.51 17.43 -2.01
CA LYS A 36 31.13 17.25 -3.33
C LYS A 36 30.76 15.88 -3.91
N LEU A 37 30.37 15.86 -5.18
CA LEU A 37 30.23 14.64 -5.97
C LEU A 37 31.41 14.53 -6.94
N LYS A 38 32.01 13.34 -7.07
CA LYS A 38 33.06 13.10 -8.05
C LYS A 38 32.49 13.27 -9.47
N LYS A 39 33.14 14.13 -10.27
CA LYS A 39 32.75 14.38 -11.67
C LYS A 39 32.73 13.07 -12.46
N GLY A 40 31.66 12.84 -13.23
CA GLY A 40 31.48 11.65 -14.07
C GLY A 40 30.99 10.39 -13.33
N TYR A 41 31.02 10.36 -12.00
CA TYR A 41 30.67 9.16 -11.23
C TYR A 41 29.21 8.75 -11.42
N TYR A 42 28.27 9.69 -11.31
CA TYR A 42 26.85 9.37 -11.52
C TYR A 42 26.59 8.89 -12.95
N SER A 43 27.15 9.55 -13.98
CA SER A 43 26.96 9.13 -15.37
C SER A 43 27.54 7.73 -15.65
N GLU A 44 28.65 7.38 -15.01
CA GLU A 44 29.30 6.07 -15.15
C GLU A 44 28.48 4.95 -14.49
N PHE A 45 27.94 5.18 -13.29
CA PHE A 45 27.29 4.14 -12.49
C PHE A 45 25.75 4.23 -12.46
N LYS A 46 25.15 5.11 -13.27
CA LYS A 46 23.69 5.41 -13.25
C LYS A 46 22.82 4.15 -13.20
N MET A 47 23.05 3.21 -14.10
CA MET A 47 22.25 1.97 -14.19
C MET A 47 22.45 1.05 -12.97
N GLY A 48 23.69 0.95 -12.48
CA GLY A 48 24.00 0.17 -11.28
C GLY A 48 23.32 0.75 -10.04
N MET A 49 23.39 2.08 -9.87
CA MET A 49 22.71 2.78 -8.77
C MET A 49 21.19 2.61 -8.86
N ALA A 50 20.60 2.78 -10.05
CA ALA A 50 19.16 2.56 -10.26
C ALA A 50 18.74 1.13 -9.93
N THR A 51 19.58 0.14 -10.25
CA THR A 51 19.33 -1.27 -9.89
C THR A 51 19.34 -1.49 -8.38
N VAL A 52 20.27 -0.84 -7.65
CA VAL A 52 20.31 -0.92 -6.18
C VAL A 52 19.04 -0.33 -5.56
N VAL A 53 18.62 0.86 -6.02
CA VAL A 53 17.38 1.50 -5.54
C VAL A 53 16.16 0.61 -5.82
N PHE A 54 16.05 0.07 -7.03
CA PHE A 54 14.96 -0.84 -7.39
C PHE A 54 14.93 -2.07 -6.48
N ASN A 55 16.07 -2.73 -6.27
CA ASN A 55 16.16 -3.93 -5.44
C ASN A 55 15.82 -3.63 -3.98
N ASP A 56 16.21 -2.48 -3.45
CA ASP A 56 15.87 -2.09 -2.09
C ASP A 56 14.36 -1.86 -1.94
N ALA A 57 13.76 -1.12 -2.88
CA ALA A 57 12.31 -0.90 -2.93
C ALA A 57 11.52 -2.20 -3.09
N ALA A 58 11.97 -3.12 -3.94
CA ALA A 58 11.37 -4.44 -4.11
C ALA A 58 11.44 -5.28 -2.84
N THR A 59 12.58 -5.22 -2.13
CA THR A 59 12.77 -5.89 -0.84
C THR A 59 11.84 -5.28 0.22
N PHE A 60 11.72 -3.96 0.27
CA PHE A 60 10.80 -3.27 1.18
C PHE A 60 9.34 -3.66 0.91
N CYS A 61 8.90 -3.65 -0.34
CA CYS A 61 7.57 -4.10 -0.73
C CYS A 61 7.30 -5.56 -0.36
N SER A 62 8.30 -6.44 -0.47
CA SER A 62 8.18 -7.85 -0.08
C SER A 62 7.92 -8.00 1.42
N LYS A 63 8.55 -7.17 2.27
CA LYS A 63 8.26 -7.13 3.70
C LYS A 63 6.82 -6.70 3.99
N ILE A 64 6.31 -5.68 3.29
CA ILE A 64 4.90 -5.25 3.42
C ILE A 64 3.96 -6.39 3.05
N LYS A 65 4.22 -7.11 1.94
CA LYS A 65 3.43 -8.27 1.53
C LYS A 65 3.42 -9.35 2.61
N GLN A 66 4.56 -9.64 3.24
CA GLN A 66 4.63 -10.61 4.34
C GLN A 66 3.77 -10.17 5.53
N ILE A 67 3.84 -8.90 5.93
CA ILE A 67 3.00 -8.34 7.01
C ILE A 67 1.51 -8.48 6.65
N VAL A 68 1.13 -8.11 5.43
CA VAL A 68 -0.25 -8.21 4.95
C VAL A 68 -0.73 -9.67 4.94
N LEU A 69 0.10 -10.61 4.48
CA LEU A 69 -0.21 -12.04 4.48
C LEU A 69 -0.45 -12.60 5.89
N THR A 70 0.18 -12.03 6.91
CA THR A 70 -0.06 -12.42 8.30
C THR A 70 -1.30 -11.75 8.88
N VAL A 71 -1.42 -10.42 8.75
CA VAL A 71 -2.45 -9.64 9.45
C VAL A 71 -3.83 -9.81 8.83
N VAL A 72 -3.93 -9.71 7.50
CA VAL A 72 -5.22 -9.62 6.79
C VAL A 72 -6.08 -10.88 6.92
N PRO A 73 -5.55 -12.11 6.76
CA PRO A 73 -6.40 -13.30 6.86
C PRO A 73 -7.04 -13.49 8.24
N MET A 74 -6.36 -13.05 9.30
CA MET A 74 -6.90 -13.10 10.66
C MET A 74 -7.91 -11.99 10.88
N ALA A 75 -7.55 -10.73 10.58
CA ALA A 75 -8.39 -9.57 10.85
C ALA A 75 -9.72 -9.56 10.07
N TYR A 76 -9.72 -10.17 8.88
CA TYR A 76 -10.92 -10.29 8.03
C TYR A 76 -11.54 -11.68 8.05
N GLU A 77 -11.07 -12.57 8.92
CA GLU A 77 -11.56 -13.94 9.03
C GLU A 77 -11.59 -14.67 7.68
N LEU A 78 -10.52 -14.54 6.90
CA LEU A 78 -10.32 -15.17 5.59
C LEU A 78 -9.46 -16.44 5.66
N ALA A 79 -8.91 -16.77 6.83
CA ALA A 79 -8.19 -18.02 7.05
C ALA A 79 -9.17 -19.21 7.13
N LEU A 80 -8.92 -20.24 6.31
CA LEU A 80 -9.60 -21.53 6.44
C LEU A 80 -9.20 -22.16 7.78
N SER A 81 -10.16 -22.81 8.45
CA SER A 81 -10.05 -23.45 9.79
C SER A 81 -10.09 -22.53 11.02
N VAL A 82 -9.97 -21.21 10.86
CA VAL A 82 -10.29 -20.25 11.94
C VAL A 82 -11.81 -20.07 11.99
N ASN A 83 -12.40 -20.19 13.17
CA ASN A 83 -13.84 -19.97 13.43
C ASN A 83 -14.81 -20.84 12.59
N GLY A 84 -14.40 -22.02 12.12
CA GLY A 84 -15.26 -22.89 11.31
C GLY A 84 -15.53 -22.37 9.88
N ASN A 85 -14.72 -21.43 9.39
CA ASN A 85 -14.85 -20.86 8.05
C ASN A 85 -14.80 -21.95 6.96
N THR A 86 -15.86 -22.04 6.16
CA THR A 86 -15.90 -22.81 4.91
C THR A 86 -15.35 -22.00 3.74
N ILE A 87 -14.97 -22.67 2.65
CA ILE A 87 -14.57 -22.02 1.40
C ILE A 87 -15.60 -20.98 0.93
N GLU A 88 -16.89 -21.31 1.02
CA GLU A 88 -17.98 -20.41 0.61
C GLU A 88 -18.06 -19.17 1.51
N SER A 89 -17.94 -19.34 2.83
CA SER A 89 -17.96 -18.22 3.77
C SER A 89 -16.80 -17.24 3.52
N VAL A 90 -15.60 -17.75 3.23
CA VAL A 90 -14.42 -16.94 2.90
C VAL A 90 -14.63 -16.17 1.60
N LYS A 91 -15.21 -16.80 0.56
CA LYS A 91 -15.55 -16.10 -0.69
C LYS A 91 -16.55 -14.98 -0.47
N LEU A 92 -17.59 -15.25 0.31
CA LEU A 92 -18.63 -14.26 0.61
C LEU A 92 -18.04 -13.06 1.35
N LYS A 93 -17.21 -13.30 2.37
CA LYS A 93 -16.48 -12.25 3.10
C LYS A 93 -15.54 -11.46 2.19
N ALA A 94 -14.72 -12.14 1.39
CA ALA A 94 -13.79 -11.50 0.46
C ALA A 94 -14.52 -10.62 -0.57
N THR A 95 -15.63 -11.11 -1.12
CA THR A 95 -16.48 -10.34 -2.05
C THR A 95 -17.08 -9.11 -1.36
N GLY A 96 -17.56 -9.27 -0.13
CA GLY A 96 -18.07 -8.17 0.70
C GLY A 96 -17.01 -7.10 0.96
N LEU A 97 -15.77 -7.50 1.25
CA LEU A 97 -14.63 -6.60 1.49
C LEU A 97 -14.26 -5.81 0.22
N LEU A 98 -14.23 -6.47 -0.93
CA LEU A 98 -13.89 -5.81 -2.21
C LEU A 98 -15.00 -4.85 -2.66
N LYS A 99 -16.26 -5.17 -2.37
CA LYS A 99 -17.41 -4.33 -2.72
C LYS A 99 -17.26 -2.93 -2.10
N LYS A 100 -17.23 -1.90 -2.95
CA LYS A 100 -17.07 -0.49 -2.55
C LYS A 100 -15.84 -0.22 -1.67
N ALA A 101 -14.80 -1.06 -1.80
CA ALA A 101 -13.57 -1.02 -0.99
C ALA A 101 -13.85 -1.03 0.52
N MET A 102 -14.76 -1.90 0.99
CA MET A 102 -15.07 -2.04 2.42
C MET A 102 -13.84 -2.40 3.26
N TYR A 103 -12.84 -3.07 2.69
CA TYR A 103 -11.55 -3.33 3.37
C TYR A 103 -10.78 -2.06 3.76
N LEU A 104 -11.17 -0.86 3.27
CA LEU A 104 -10.59 0.42 3.71
C LEU A 104 -11.43 1.11 4.77
N ARG A 105 -12.69 0.72 4.96
CA ARG A 105 -13.63 1.48 5.80
C ARG A 105 -13.55 1.02 7.25
N GLY A 106 -13.56 1.97 8.17
CA GLY A 106 -13.74 1.73 9.59
C GLY A 106 -15.22 1.59 9.96
N HIS A 107 -15.49 1.47 11.25
CA HIS A 107 -16.85 1.41 11.76
C HIS A 107 -17.65 2.69 11.43
N PRO A 108 -18.98 2.57 11.29
CA PRO A 108 -19.86 3.73 11.24
C PRO A 108 -19.69 4.61 12.49
N ASP A 109 -19.69 5.92 12.29
CA ASP A 109 -19.79 6.88 13.39
C ASP A 109 -21.21 6.94 13.96
N SER A 110 -21.43 7.83 14.93
CA SER A 110 -22.73 8.06 15.57
C SER A 110 -23.85 8.46 14.60
N GLU A 111 -23.52 8.96 13.40
CA GLU A 111 -24.47 9.29 12.34
C GLU A 111 -24.69 8.14 11.35
N GLY A 112 -24.13 6.97 11.63
CA GLY A 112 -24.19 5.80 10.75
C GLY A 112 -23.28 5.90 9.52
N ARG A 113 -22.38 6.89 9.46
CA ARG A 113 -21.48 7.09 8.32
C ARG A 113 -20.16 6.38 8.56
N ALA A 114 -19.82 5.44 7.68
CA ALA A 114 -18.53 4.75 7.75
C ALA A 114 -17.37 5.73 7.56
N SER A 115 -16.37 5.65 8.43
CA SER A 115 -15.13 6.43 8.28
C SER A 115 -14.27 5.81 7.17
N ASN A 116 -14.14 6.50 6.04
CA ASN A 116 -13.30 6.04 4.93
C ASN A 116 -11.83 6.00 5.35
N PHE A 117 -11.10 4.97 4.91
CA PHE A 117 -9.69 4.70 5.26
C PHE A 117 -9.42 4.36 6.73
N ALA A 118 -10.45 4.28 7.59
CA ALA A 118 -10.31 4.07 9.03
C ALA A 118 -10.36 2.60 9.46
N ASN A 119 -10.09 1.65 8.56
CA ASN A 119 -10.04 0.25 8.95
C ASN A 119 -8.79 -0.04 9.81
N ASP A 120 -8.98 -0.63 10.99
CA ASP A 120 -7.87 -0.96 11.89
C ASP A 120 -6.83 -1.90 11.28
N THR A 121 -7.22 -2.78 10.37
CA THR A 121 -6.29 -3.65 9.65
C THR A 121 -5.30 -2.83 8.82
N VAL A 122 -5.78 -1.76 8.17
CA VAL A 122 -4.94 -0.85 7.38
C VAL A 122 -3.99 -0.09 8.30
N ARG A 123 -4.47 0.40 9.44
CA ARG A 123 -3.64 1.04 10.48
C ARG A 123 -2.50 0.14 10.94
N ILE A 124 -2.84 -1.09 11.35
CA ILE A 124 -1.87 -2.09 11.84
C ILE A 124 -0.82 -2.39 10.78
N VAL A 125 -1.21 -2.57 9.52
CA VAL A 125 -0.26 -2.79 8.42
C VAL A 125 0.62 -1.57 8.21
N CYS A 126 0.08 -0.35 8.24
CA CYS A 126 0.87 0.87 8.12
C CYS A 126 1.91 0.97 9.25
N HIS A 127 1.51 0.77 10.50
CA HIS A 127 2.42 0.81 11.63
C HIS A 127 3.53 -0.24 11.52
N LYS A 128 3.18 -1.51 11.29
CA LYS A 128 4.16 -2.59 11.15
C LYS A 128 5.10 -2.41 9.96
N SER A 129 4.66 -1.74 8.89
CA SER A 129 5.43 -1.58 7.67
C SER A 129 6.37 -0.38 7.70
N PHE A 130 5.94 0.73 8.30
CA PHE A 130 6.60 2.03 8.16
C PHE A 130 7.07 2.64 9.48
N TYR A 131 6.53 2.18 10.62
CA TYR A 131 6.79 2.75 11.95
C TYR A 131 7.40 1.74 12.93
N ASP A 132 7.72 0.53 12.47
CA ASP A 132 8.43 -0.45 13.29
C ASP A 132 9.82 0.06 13.71
N ASN A 133 10.42 -0.51 14.75
CA ASN A 133 11.75 -0.12 15.26
C ASN A 133 12.91 -0.73 14.46
N GLY A 134 12.64 -1.37 13.32
CA GLY A 134 13.66 -1.94 12.46
C GLY A 134 14.47 -0.90 11.68
N SER A 135 15.59 -1.34 11.10
CA SER A 135 16.49 -0.49 10.30
C SER A 135 15.86 0.15 9.05
N LYS A 136 14.67 -0.33 8.64
CA LYS A 136 13.89 0.22 7.52
C LYS A 136 12.68 1.03 7.97
N SER A 137 12.60 1.42 9.24
CA SER A 137 11.59 2.37 9.71
C SER A 137 11.68 3.64 8.87
N LEU A 138 10.54 4.29 8.65
CA LEU A 138 10.48 5.61 8.02
C LEU A 138 10.05 6.71 9.01
N LYS A 139 9.76 6.36 10.29
CA LYS A 139 9.30 7.32 11.31
C LYS A 139 10.32 8.41 11.68
N GLN A 140 11.59 8.22 11.34
CA GLN A 140 12.62 9.24 11.50
C GLN A 140 12.48 10.40 10.50
N PHE A 141 11.77 10.20 9.39
CA PHE A 141 11.59 11.25 8.38
C PHE A 141 10.43 12.18 8.76
N ALA A 142 10.65 13.49 8.64
CA ALA A 142 9.70 14.51 9.08
C ALA A 142 8.31 14.39 8.43
N GLU A 143 8.23 13.83 7.22
CA GLU A 143 6.96 13.57 6.54
C GLU A 143 6.12 12.50 7.26
N PHE A 144 6.76 11.45 7.78
CA PHE A 144 6.11 10.36 8.53
C PHE A 144 5.80 10.75 9.98
N GLN A 145 6.51 11.74 10.54
CA GLN A 145 6.25 12.21 11.91
C GLN A 145 4.94 13.03 12.03
N LYS A 146 4.54 13.69 10.94
CA LYS A 146 3.41 14.63 10.97
C LYS A 146 2.08 13.96 10.66
N THR A 147 2.08 13.01 9.73
CA THR A 147 0.89 12.34 9.22
C THR A 147 1.31 11.08 8.47
N ILE A 148 0.44 10.07 8.40
CA ILE A 148 0.66 8.98 7.44
C ILE A 148 0.55 9.58 6.02
N PRO A 149 1.59 9.44 5.18
CA PRO A 149 1.53 9.93 3.80
C PRO A 149 0.43 9.21 2.99
N PRO A 150 -0.32 9.90 2.12
CA PRO A 150 -1.35 9.26 1.30
C PRO A 150 -0.83 8.08 0.47
N ALA A 151 0.38 8.18 -0.10
CA ALA A 151 1.02 7.11 -0.86
C ALA A 151 1.18 5.80 -0.06
N VAL A 152 1.37 5.89 1.26
CA VAL A 152 1.40 4.72 2.15
C VAL A 152 0.06 4.00 2.15
N LEU A 153 -1.05 4.75 2.27
CA LEU A 153 -2.39 4.17 2.22
C LEU A 153 -2.68 3.54 0.86
N PHE A 154 -2.24 4.18 -0.22
CA PHE A 154 -2.49 3.69 -1.58
C PHE A 154 -1.77 2.37 -1.80
N LEU A 155 -0.50 2.28 -1.38
CA LEU A 155 0.29 1.06 -1.44
C LEU A 155 -0.29 -0.04 -0.56
N VAL A 156 -0.55 0.24 0.73
CA VAL A 156 -1.11 -0.75 1.66
C VAL A 156 -2.47 -1.23 1.19
N GLY A 157 -3.38 -0.31 0.85
CA GLY A 157 -4.71 -0.65 0.36
C GLY A 157 -4.66 -1.49 -0.92
N THR A 158 -3.71 -1.21 -1.81
CA THR A 158 -3.50 -2.00 -3.03
C THR A 158 -3.04 -3.42 -2.71
N ILE A 159 -2.08 -3.59 -1.81
CA ILE A 159 -1.57 -4.91 -1.43
C ILE A 159 -2.64 -5.72 -0.68
N VAL A 160 -3.41 -5.09 0.21
CA VAL A 160 -4.56 -5.72 0.90
C VAL A 160 -5.61 -6.17 -0.12
N SER A 161 -6.02 -5.29 -1.04
CA SER A 161 -6.96 -5.64 -2.12
C SER A 161 -6.47 -6.84 -2.94
N ALA A 162 -5.21 -6.80 -3.38
CA ALA A 162 -4.60 -7.87 -4.16
C ALA A 162 -4.61 -9.21 -3.41
N LEU A 163 -4.34 -9.21 -2.10
CA LEU A 163 -4.43 -10.41 -1.28
C LEU A 163 -5.87 -10.92 -1.16
N VAL A 164 -6.85 -10.05 -0.92
CA VAL A 164 -8.26 -10.44 -0.81
C VAL A 164 -8.75 -11.06 -2.13
N VAL A 165 -8.37 -10.45 -3.27
CA VAL A 165 -8.63 -11.02 -4.62
C VAL A 165 -7.97 -12.39 -4.76
N TYR A 166 -6.69 -12.52 -4.39
CA TYR A 166 -5.96 -13.79 -4.47
C TYR A 166 -6.62 -14.89 -3.64
N LEU A 167 -6.99 -14.62 -2.38
CA LEU A 167 -7.64 -15.60 -1.51
C LEU A 167 -9.00 -16.01 -2.08
N SER A 168 -9.79 -15.05 -2.55
CA SER A 168 -11.07 -15.34 -3.21
C SER A 168 -10.90 -16.25 -4.43
N ALA A 169 -9.88 -15.99 -5.28
CA ALA A 169 -9.61 -16.78 -6.47
C ALA A 169 -9.04 -18.17 -6.15
N LYS A 170 -8.10 -18.25 -5.19
CA LYS A 170 -7.46 -19.51 -4.76
C LYS A 170 -8.50 -20.50 -4.24
N TYR A 171 -9.43 -20.04 -3.42
CA TYR A 171 -10.54 -20.87 -2.93
C TYR A 171 -11.70 -20.97 -3.95
N GLY A 172 -11.65 -20.13 -5.00
CA GLY A 172 -12.52 -20.10 -6.18
C GLY A 172 -12.44 -21.32 -7.08
N GLN A 173 -11.30 -22.01 -7.15
CA GLN A 173 -11.07 -23.15 -8.04
C GLN A 173 -11.66 -24.47 -7.51
N VAL A 174 -12.98 -24.48 -7.27
CA VAL A 174 -13.74 -25.73 -7.12
C VAL A 174 -14.71 -25.78 -8.30
N ASN A 175 -14.38 -26.64 -9.27
CA ASN A 175 -15.20 -27.10 -10.39
C ASN A 175 -15.88 -26.04 -11.26
N GLY A 176 -15.21 -25.68 -12.39
CA GLY A 176 -15.88 -25.37 -13.66
C GLY A 176 -16.73 -24.09 -13.78
N ALA A 177 -16.99 -23.34 -12.72
CA ALA A 177 -17.74 -22.10 -12.81
C ALA A 177 -16.87 -20.99 -13.42
N LYS A 178 -17.26 -20.51 -14.62
CA LYS A 178 -16.66 -19.35 -15.28
C LYS A 178 -16.68 -18.16 -14.31
N GLN A 179 -15.50 -17.61 -14.05
CA GLN A 179 -15.35 -16.37 -13.30
C GLN A 179 -16.14 -15.26 -14.02
N THR A 180 -17.01 -14.55 -13.30
CA THR A 180 -17.21 -13.13 -13.62
C THR A 180 -15.86 -12.45 -13.38
N PRO A 181 -15.25 -11.83 -14.41
CA PRO A 181 -14.07 -11.01 -14.20
C PRO A 181 -14.43 -9.99 -13.11
N ILE A 182 -13.64 -9.91 -12.05
CA ILE A 182 -13.68 -8.75 -11.18
C ILE A 182 -13.33 -7.58 -12.12
N GLU A 183 -14.34 -6.81 -12.49
CA GLU A 183 -14.30 -5.84 -13.60
C GLU A 183 -12.99 -5.04 -13.63
N ASP A 184 -12.35 -5.19 -14.79
CA ASP A 184 -11.25 -4.46 -15.39
C ASP A 184 -10.29 -3.66 -14.48
N SER A 185 -9.04 -4.06 -14.64
CA SER A 185 -7.81 -3.59 -14.03
C SER A 185 -7.41 -2.17 -14.43
N GLU A 186 -8.16 -1.16 -14.01
CA GLU A 186 -7.48 0.05 -13.55
C GLU A 186 -6.79 -0.29 -12.25
N THR A 187 -5.50 0.03 -12.14
CA THR A 187 -4.67 -0.43 -11.02
C THR A 187 -5.36 -0.04 -9.71
N SER A 188 -5.48 -0.98 -8.77
CA SER A 188 -6.17 -0.71 -7.49
C SER A 188 -5.60 0.54 -6.79
N TYR A 189 -4.35 0.89 -7.08
CA TYR A 189 -3.70 2.11 -6.63
C TYR A 189 -4.44 3.38 -7.08
N ASP A 190 -4.69 3.56 -8.38
CA ASP A 190 -5.33 4.77 -8.92
C ASP A 190 -6.77 4.93 -8.43
N ARG A 191 -7.49 3.80 -8.29
CA ARG A 191 -8.83 3.77 -7.72
C ARG A 191 -8.83 4.20 -6.25
N ILE A 192 -7.86 3.71 -5.47
CA ILE A 192 -7.71 4.09 -4.06
C ILE A 192 -7.30 5.56 -3.93
N SER A 193 -6.39 6.04 -4.78
CA SER A 193 -5.98 7.45 -4.85
C SER A 193 -7.18 8.35 -5.15
N THR A 194 -7.99 8.01 -6.16
CA THR A 194 -9.21 8.74 -6.51
C THR A 194 -10.22 8.74 -5.35
N LEU A 195 -10.39 7.61 -4.65
CA LEU A 195 -11.27 7.52 -3.47
C LEU A 195 -10.75 8.41 -2.32
N PHE A 196 -9.43 8.46 -2.13
CA PHE A 196 -8.80 9.33 -1.14
C PHE A 196 -9.04 10.79 -1.47
N ASP A 197 -8.80 11.22 -2.70
CA ASP A 197 -8.98 12.61 -3.11
C ASP A 197 -10.43 13.08 -2.94
N ARG A 198 -11.40 12.23 -3.29
CA ARG A 198 -12.82 12.50 -3.06
C ARG A 198 -13.13 12.63 -1.57
N THR A 199 -12.63 11.71 -0.75
CA THR A 199 -12.82 11.73 0.70
C THR A 199 -12.17 12.97 1.33
N ASN A 200 -10.98 13.34 0.90
CA ASN A 200 -10.23 14.47 1.44
C ASN A 200 -10.88 15.83 1.13
N LYS A 201 -11.54 15.93 -0.03
CA LYS A 201 -12.32 17.11 -0.47
C LYS A 201 -13.72 17.17 0.15
N ASP A 202 -14.21 16.08 0.70
CA ASP A 202 -15.52 16.03 1.36
C ASP A 202 -15.51 16.88 2.66
N THR A 203 -16.57 17.65 2.86
CA THR A 203 -16.69 18.61 3.97
C THR A 203 -16.82 17.92 5.33
N TYR A 204 -17.38 16.71 5.36
CA TYR A 204 -17.58 15.93 6.57
C TYR A 204 -16.43 14.96 6.81
N HIS A 205 -16.09 14.17 5.78
CA HIS A 205 -15.10 13.10 5.87
C HIS A 205 -13.65 13.60 5.76
N GLY A 206 -13.41 14.71 5.05
CA GLY A 206 -12.05 15.23 4.84
C GLY A 206 -11.34 15.62 6.12
N PRO A 207 -11.94 16.43 7.02
CA PRO A 207 -11.35 16.75 8.31
C PRO A 207 -11.07 15.51 9.17
N LYS A 208 -12.01 14.56 9.22
CA LYS A 208 -11.87 13.29 9.97
C LYS A 208 -10.70 12.46 9.44
N LEU A 209 -10.60 12.30 8.12
CA LEU A 209 -9.50 11.59 7.48
C LEU A 209 -8.15 12.22 7.85
N ARG A 210 -8.00 13.55 7.70
CA ARG A 210 -6.74 14.24 8.01
C ARG A 210 -6.37 14.13 9.49
N GLN A 211 -7.35 14.22 10.40
CA GLN A 211 -7.11 14.06 11.83
C GLN A 211 -6.67 12.63 12.17
N MET A 212 -7.34 11.64 11.60
CA MET A 212 -7.00 10.22 11.78
C MET A 212 -5.57 9.93 11.33
N LEU A 213 -5.14 10.43 10.16
CA LEU A 213 -3.77 10.17 9.67
C LEU A 213 -2.68 10.81 10.54
N LYS A 214 -2.99 11.95 11.17
CA LYS A 214 -2.12 12.55 12.18
C LYS A 214 -2.07 11.72 13.46
N SER A 215 -3.23 11.24 13.94
CA SER A 215 -3.31 10.35 15.10
C SER A 215 -2.50 9.08 14.88
N TRP A 216 -2.68 8.42 13.73
CA TRP A 216 -1.96 7.20 13.43
C TRP A 216 -0.45 7.43 13.30
N ALA A 217 -0.02 8.55 12.73
CA ALA A 217 1.42 8.88 12.71
C ALA A 217 1.97 9.04 14.14
N LEU A 218 1.26 9.78 15.00
CA LEU A 218 1.65 9.98 16.40
C LEU A 218 1.69 8.66 17.18
N GLU A 219 0.71 7.77 16.98
CA GLU A 219 0.67 6.43 17.58
C GLU A 219 1.87 5.55 17.17
N GLY A 220 2.42 5.77 15.97
CA GLY A 220 3.55 5.00 15.44
C GLY A 220 4.93 5.50 15.87
N MET A 221 5.02 6.69 16.47
CA MET A 221 6.29 7.28 16.93
C MET A 221 6.86 6.50 18.11
#